data_AF-A0AAW1BFU1-F1
#
_entry.id   AF-A0AAW1BFU1-F1
#
_cell.length_a   1.000
_cell.length_b   1.000
_cell.length_c   1.000
_cell.angle_alpha   90.00
_cell.angle_beta   90.00
_cell.angle_gamma   90.00
#
_symmetry.space_group_name_H-M   'P 1'
#
loop_
_entity.id
_entity.type
_entity.pdbx_description
1 polymer ?
#
loop_
_entity_poly.entity_id
_entity_poly.type
_entity_poly.pdbx_seq_one_letter_code
_entity_poly.pdbx_strand_id
1 'polypeptide(L)'
;MYDKDQRIPMFSAYIYQNGEGKRWDEWKIEPQLALRKDRNYRRHRSMALEENSEIDHQPLANSQAVEEDYHNADPYDRGHLVPALHQPDQDSKDATFTLTNIVPQLHDLNNGEWNAYEENINAAGCRVLYILVGTEIPVKGQPTKCTANVLLQKQGTTLS
;
A
#
# COMPACT_ATOMS: atom_id res chain seq x y z
N MET A 1 8.76 3.66 1.39
CA MET A 1 9.01 4.78 2.33
C MET A 1 7.67 5.37 2.71
N TYR A 2 7.54 5.81 3.96
CA TYR A 2 6.28 6.29 4.51
C TYR A 2 6.45 7.71 5.06
N ASP A 3 5.56 8.62 4.67
CA ASP A 3 5.46 9.98 5.18
C ASP A 3 4.48 9.98 6.36
N LYS A 4 4.99 10.26 7.57
CA LYS A 4 4.18 10.26 8.80
C LYS A 4 3.37 11.53 8.98
N ASP A 5 3.84 12.64 8.43
CA ASP A 5 3.16 13.93 8.55
C ASP A 5 1.91 13.92 7.67
N GLN A 6 2.02 13.33 6.48
CA GLN A 6 0.92 13.15 5.54
C GLN A 6 0.17 11.81 5.70
N ARG A 7 0.69 10.91 6.56
CA ARG A 7 0.18 9.56 6.82
C ARG A 7 -0.05 8.71 5.58
N ILE A 8 0.85 8.80 4.60
CA ILE A 8 0.76 8.03 3.35
C ILE A 8 2.09 7.40 2.97
N PRO A 9 2.09 6.23 2.29
CA PRO A 9 3.30 5.74 1.65
C PRO A 9 3.68 6.65 0.47
N MET A 10 4.95 7.05 0.41
CA MET A 10 5.46 7.82 -0.72
C MET A 10 5.88 6.93 -1.88
N PHE A 11 6.42 5.75 -1.57
CA PHE A 11 6.78 4.74 -2.56
C PHE A 11 6.84 3.35 -1.95
N SER A 12 6.55 2.36 -2.80
CA SER A 12 6.69 0.94 -2.50
C SER A 12 7.44 0.25 -3.63
N ALA A 13 8.22 -0.77 -3.27
CA ALA A 13 8.89 -1.63 -4.23
C ALA A 13 8.56 -3.08 -3.90
N TYR A 14 8.17 -3.86 -4.91
CA TYR A 14 7.79 -5.26 -4.73
C TYR A 14 8.14 -6.09 -5.96
N ILE A 15 8.19 -7.40 -5.77
CA ILE A 15 8.34 -8.38 -6.86
C ILE A 15 6.93 -8.81 -7.26
N TYR A 16 6.62 -8.73 -8.55
CA TYR A 16 5.34 -9.21 -9.06
C TYR A 16 5.25 -10.73 -8.96
N GLN A 17 4.21 -11.22 -8.28
CA GLN A 17 3.89 -12.64 -8.15
C GLN A 17 2.38 -12.81 -8.22
N ASN A 18 1.86 -13.49 -9.25
CA ASN A 18 0.42 -13.78 -9.33
C ASN A 18 0.13 -15.12 -8.65
N GLY A 19 0.14 -15.11 -7.32
CA GLY A 19 -0.08 -16.30 -6.49
C GLY A 19 -1.53 -16.49 -6.08
N GLU A 20 -1.82 -17.69 -5.55
CA GLU A 20 -3.15 -18.07 -5.06
C GLU A 20 -3.55 -17.29 -3.80
N GLY A 21 -4.86 -17.23 -3.53
CA GLY A 21 -5.43 -16.55 -2.37
C GLY A 21 -6.62 -15.68 -2.74
N LYS A 22 -7.35 -15.21 -1.73
CA LYS A 22 -8.53 -14.36 -1.88
C LYS A 22 -8.22 -12.96 -1.41
N ARG A 23 -8.88 -11.98 -2.02
CA ARG A 23 -8.95 -10.62 -1.49
C ARG A 23 -9.85 -10.62 -0.25
N TRP A 24 -9.39 -10.01 0.83
CA TRP A 24 -10.19 -9.76 2.04
C TRP A 24 -10.45 -8.26 2.13
N ASP A 25 -11.58 -7.84 2.70
CA ASP A 25 -11.96 -6.41 2.77
C ASP A 25 -11.85 -5.87 4.20
N GLU A 26 -10.82 -6.30 4.93
CA GLU A 26 -10.51 -5.84 6.28
C GLU A 26 -9.25 -4.98 6.27
N TRP A 27 -9.41 -3.71 6.65
CA TRP A 27 -8.30 -2.76 6.77
C TRP A 27 -7.62 -2.92 8.12
N LYS A 28 -6.29 -2.99 8.09
CA LYS A 28 -5.48 -3.25 9.27
C LYS A 28 -4.50 -2.12 9.48
N ILE A 29 -4.09 -1.94 10.72
CA ILE A 29 -2.96 -1.09 11.08
C ILE A 29 -1.73 -1.95 11.38
N GLU A 30 -0.59 -1.30 11.52
CA GLU A 30 0.67 -1.90 11.98
C GLU A 30 0.95 -1.38 13.41
N PRO A 31 0.38 -2.01 14.47
CA PRO A 31 0.35 -1.43 15.81
C PRO A 31 1.77 -1.21 16.39
N GLN A 32 2.73 -2.02 15.93
CA GLN A 32 4.14 -1.92 16.27
C GLN A 32 4.77 -0.55 15.92
N LEU A 33 4.21 0.19 14.96
CA LEU A 33 4.71 1.52 14.58
C LEU A 33 4.46 2.59 15.66
N ALA A 34 3.37 2.47 16.41
CA ALA A 34 3.04 3.36 17.52
C ALA A 34 3.84 3.03 18.80
N LEU A 35 4.22 1.77 18.97
CA LEU A 35 4.84 1.24 20.20
C LEU A 35 6.37 1.16 20.15
N ARG A 36 7.05 1.88 19.23
CA ARG A 36 8.51 1.74 19.03
C ARG A 36 9.35 1.99 20.29
N LYS A 37 8.84 2.73 21.27
CA LYS A 37 9.51 3.01 22.56
C LYS A 37 9.04 2.13 23.71
N ASP A 38 8.03 1.29 23.50
CA ASP A 38 7.49 0.38 24.51
C ASP A 38 8.31 -0.92 24.58
N ARG A 39 8.59 -1.37 25.80
CA ARG A 39 9.23 -2.67 26.05
C ARG A 39 8.34 -3.85 25.65
N ASN A 40 7.03 -3.65 25.56
CA ASN A 40 6.02 -4.64 25.18
C ASN A 40 5.71 -4.69 23.68
N TYR A 41 6.43 -3.93 22.83
CA TYR A 41 6.32 -3.95 21.35
C TYR A 41 6.24 -5.38 20.77
N ARG A 42 6.90 -6.36 21.41
CA ARG A 42 6.92 -7.74 20.95
C ARG A 42 5.54 -8.41 20.92
N ARG A 43 4.56 -7.93 21.69
CA ARG A 43 3.18 -8.47 21.69
C ARG A 43 2.38 -8.04 20.47
N HIS A 44 2.81 -6.99 19.78
CA HIS A 44 2.07 -6.37 18.68
C HIS A 44 2.82 -6.45 17.35
N ARG A 45 3.61 -7.51 17.12
CA ARG A 45 4.46 -7.64 15.92
C ARG A 45 3.71 -7.90 14.61
N SER A 46 2.40 -8.15 14.70
CA SER A 46 1.55 -8.46 13.56
C SER A 46 0.60 -7.31 13.31
N MET A 47 0.25 -7.12 12.05
CA MET A 47 -0.89 -6.31 11.63
C MET A 47 -2.17 -6.75 12.37
N ALA A 48 -3.05 -5.80 12.67
CA ALA A 48 -4.29 -6.04 13.39
C ALA A 48 -5.37 -5.03 12.98
N LEU A 49 -6.64 -5.37 13.20
CA LEU A 49 -7.71 -4.38 13.16
C LEU A 49 -7.46 -3.31 14.22
N GLU A 50 -7.79 -2.05 13.92
CA GLU A 50 -7.57 -0.93 14.83
C GLU A 50 -8.25 -1.14 16.19
N GLU A 51 -9.50 -1.61 16.18
CA GLU A 51 -10.29 -1.95 17.37
C GLU A 51 -9.67 -3.04 18.26
N ASN A 52 -8.88 -3.94 17.67
CA ASN A 52 -8.23 -5.06 18.37
C ASN A 52 -6.78 -4.73 18.78
N SER A 53 -6.32 -3.50 18.57
CA SER A 53 -4.92 -3.15 18.79
C SER A 53 -4.56 -2.91 20.26
N GLU A 54 -5.55 -2.56 21.09
CA GLU A 54 -5.35 -2.13 22.49
C GLU A 54 -4.41 -0.92 22.64
N ILE A 55 -4.20 -0.13 21.58
CA ILE A 55 -3.39 1.09 21.57
C ILE A 55 -4.29 2.32 21.54
N ASP A 56 -3.95 3.32 22.34
CA ASP A 56 -4.61 4.62 22.27
C ASP A 56 -4.55 5.21 20.85
N HIS A 57 -5.63 5.86 20.43
CA HIS A 57 -5.76 6.46 19.10
C HIS A 57 -4.63 7.45 18.76
N GLN A 58 -4.23 8.30 19.72
CA GLN A 58 -3.25 9.36 19.44
C GLN A 58 -1.84 8.82 19.07
N PRO A 59 -1.27 7.84 19.78
CA PRO A 59 -0.07 7.13 19.33
C PRO A 59 -0.18 6.51 17.94
N LEU A 60 -1.32 5.89 17.60
CA LEU A 60 -1.56 5.31 16.27
C LEU A 60 -1.52 6.39 15.20
N ALA A 61 -2.35 7.41 15.34
CA ALA A 61 -2.47 8.53 14.42
C ALA A 61 -1.15 9.34 14.29
N ASN A 62 -0.29 9.35 15.31
CA ASN A 62 1.04 9.97 15.21
C ASN A 62 2.06 9.11 14.43
N SER A 63 1.74 7.86 14.12
CA SER A 63 2.68 6.89 13.55
C SER A 63 2.31 6.43 12.14
N GLN A 64 1.02 6.41 11.81
CA GLN A 64 0.43 5.91 10.56
C GLN A 64 -0.98 6.46 10.37
N ALA A 65 -1.58 6.17 9.23
CA ALA A 65 -3.00 6.38 8.98
C ALA A 65 -3.87 5.45 9.83
N VAL A 66 -5.05 5.93 10.19
CA VAL A 66 -6.07 5.24 10.99
C VAL A 66 -7.40 5.20 10.22
N GLU A 67 -8.37 4.42 10.68
CA GLU A 67 -9.67 4.28 9.99
C GLU A 67 -10.39 5.63 9.81
N GLU A 68 -10.27 6.53 10.80
CA GLU A 68 -10.85 7.87 10.74
C GLU A 68 -10.35 8.68 9.53
N ASP A 69 -9.10 8.47 9.08
CA ASP A 69 -8.53 9.22 7.95
C ASP A 69 -9.25 8.91 6.61
N TYR A 70 -9.99 7.80 6.54
CA TYR A 70 -10.74 7.36 5.35
C TYR A 70 -12.27 7.39 5.55
N HIS A 71 -12.76 7.91 6.68
CA HIS A 71 -14.19 8.10 6.90
C HIS A 71 -14.73 9.29 6.12
N ASN A 72 -15.85 9.10 5.40
CA ASN A 72 -16.51 10.11 4.58
C ASN A 72 -15.56 10.79 3.57
N ALA A 73 -14.63 10.03 3.01
CA ALA A 73 -13.56 10.52 2.15
C ALA A 73 -13.97 10.66 0.67
N ASP A 74 -15.25 10.78 0.33
CA ASP A 74 -15.68 10.94 -1.06
C ASP A 74 -14.98 12.15 -1.73
N PRO A 75 -14.48 12.03 -2.97
CA PRO A 75 -14.63 10.91 -3.92
C PRO A 75 -13.44 9.92 -3.93
N TYR A 76 -12.78 9.71 -2.79
CA TYR A 76 -11.57 8.89 -2.69
C TYR A 76 -11.85 7.50 -2.11
N ASP A 77 -11.25 6.50 -2.73
CA ASP A 77 -11.15 5.13 -2.22
C ASP A 77 -9.85 4.93 -1.44
N ARG A 78 -9.78 3.82 -0.70
CA ARG A 78 -8.54 3.26 -0.15
C ARG A 78 -7.74 2.57 -1.28
N GLY A 79 -6.88 3.35 -1.95
CA GLY A 79 -6.06 2.90 -3.08
C GLY A 79 -4.78 2.20 -2.64
N HIS A 80 -4.51 1.03 -3.20
CA HIS A 80 -3.30 0.26 -2.90
C HIS A 80 -2.09 0.77 -3.69
N LEU A 81 -0.93 0.88 -3.05
CA LEU A 81 0.34 0.96 -3.78
C LEU A 81 0.80 -0.43 -4.22
N VAL A 82 0.88 -1.35 -3.26
CA VAL A 82 1.18 -2.76 -3.50
C VAL A 82 -0.15 -3.50 -3.65
N PRO A 83 -0.50 -4.02 -4.84
CA PRO A 83 -1.78 -4.67 -5.07
C PRO A 83 -1.78 -6.10 -4.53
N ALA A 84 -2.90 -6.54 -3.95
CA ALA A 84 -3.08 -7.93 -3.52
C ALA A 84 -2.96 -8.93 -4.70
N LEU A 85 -3.39 -8.52 -5.89
CA LEU A 85 -3.28 -9.36 -7.10
C LEU A 85 -1.82 -9.72 -7.44
N HIS A 86 -0.87 -8.90 -7.02
CA HIS A 86 0.56 -9.08 -7.31
C HIS A 86 1.33 -9.81 -6.21
N GLN A 87 0.63 -10.41 -5.24
CA GLN A 87 1.23 -11.13 -4.11
C GLN A 87 1.18 -12.66 -4.25
N PRO A 88 2.18 -13.39 -3.70
CA PRO A 88 2.37 -14.82 -3.89
C PRO A 88 1.41 -15.74 -3.11
N ASP A 89 0.85 -15.27 -2.00
CA ASP A 89 0.07 -16.09 -1.06
C ASP A 89 -0.90 -15.23 -0.24
N GLN A 90 -1.75 -15.89 0.55
CA GLN A 90 -2.78 -15.21 1.35
C GLN A 90 -2.17 -14.26 2.39
N ASP A 91 -1.12 -14.64 3.09
CA ASP A 91 -0.50 -13.79 4.11
C ASP A 91 0.07 -12.51 3.49
N SER A 92 0.70 -12.64 2.32
CA SER A 92 1.23 -11.51 1.55
C SER A 92 0.10 -10.62 1.00
N LYS A 93 -1.01 -11.22 0.55
CA LYS A 93 -2.22 -10.49 0.14
C LYS A 93 -2.83 -9.73 1.31
N ASP A 94 -2.95 -10.36 2.47
CA ASP A 94 -3.48 -9.72 3.67
C ASP A 94 -2.62 -8.51 4.06
N ALA A 95 -1.29 -8.64 4.01
CA ALA A 95 -0.36 -7.55 4.31
C ALA A 95 -0.59 -6.29 3.46
N THR A 96 -1.13 -6.41 2.24
CA THR A 96 -1.42 -5.24 1.40
C THR A 96 -2.58 -4.39 1.92
N PHE A 97 -3.42 -4.93 2.80
CA PHE A 97 -4.54 -4.23 3.43
C PHE A 97 -4.14 -3.44 4.69
N THR A 98 -2.85 -3.34 4.98
CA THR A 98 -2.37 -2.40 6.00
C THR A 98 -2.50 -0.96 5.50
N LEU A 99 -3.03 -0.04 6.31
CA LEU A 99 -3.16 1.39 5.94
C LEU A 99 -1.82 2.05 5.59
N THR A 100 -0.70 1.47 6.03
CA THR A 100 0.65 1.88 5.60
C THR A 100 0.96 1.65 4.13
N ASN A 101 0.14 0.87 3.43
CA ASN A 101 0.20 0.62 1.99
C ASN A 101 -0.88 1.40 1.20
N ILE A 102 -1.71 2.19 1.88
CA ILE A 102 -2.91 2.79 1.31
C ILE A 102 -2.76 4.31 1.16
N VAL A 103 -3.33 4.84 0.09
CA VAL A 103 -3.48 6.27 -0.16
C VAL A 103 -4.93 6.61 -0.50
N PRO A 104 -5.40 7.83 -0.22
CA PRO A 104 -6.62 8.33 -0.82
C PRO A 104 -6.43 8.41 -2.34
N GLN A 105 -7.12 7.55 -3.09
CA GLN A 105 -7.04 7.49 -4.55
C GLN A 105 -8.42 7.81 -5.12
N LEU A 106 -8.50 8.66 -6.15
CA LEU A 106 -9.79 8.98 -6.78
C LEU A 106 -10.49 7.69 -7.23
N HIS A 107 -11.78 7.57 -6.90
CA HIS A 107 -12.58 6.38 -7.20
C HIS A 107 -12.50 5.95 -8.67
N ASP A 108 -12.65 6.91 -9.59
CA ASP A 108 -12.59 6.66 -11.04
C ASP A 108 -11.21 6.14 -11.50
N LEU A 109 -10.13 6.59 -10.84
CA LEU A 109 -8.77 6.12 -11.15
C LEU A 109 -8.56 4.72 -10.58
N ASN A 110 -8.93 4.51 -9.31
CA ASN A 110 -8.77 3.24 -8.59
C ASN A 110 -9.53 2.11 -9.31
N ASN A 111 -10.80 2.33 -9.69
CA ASN A 111 -11.64 1.32 -10.34
C ASN A 111 -11.53 1.31 -11.87
N GLY A 112 -10.82 2.27 -12.46
CA GLY A 112 -10.62 2.40 -13.90
C GLY A 112 -9.21 1.97 -14.32
N GLU A 113 -8.43 2.95 -14.79
CA GLU A 113 -7.10 2.72 -15.39
C GLU A 113 -6.12 2.01 -14.44
N TRP A 114 -6.21 2.27 -13.13
CA TRP A 114 -5.33 1.63 -12.16
C TRP A 114 -5.66 0.14 -12.00
N ASN A 115 -6.93 -0.22 -11.80
CA ASN A 115 -7.37 -1.62 -11.77
C ASN A 115 -7.02 -2.36 -13.07
N ALA A 116 -7.23 -1.71 -14.23
CA ALA A 116 -6.87 -2.29 -15.51
C ALA A 116 -5.36 -2.56 -15.62
N TYR A 117 -4.52 -1.67 -15.10
CA TYR A 117 -3.06 -1.90 -15.05
C TYR A 117 -2.71 -3.08 -14.14
N GLU A 118 -3.29 -3.17 -12.94
CA GLU A 118 -3.05 -4.28 -12.01
C GLU A 118 -3.46 -5.64 -12.62
N GLU A 119 -4.63 -5.70 -13.26
CA GLU A 119 -5.13 -6.93 -13.87
C GLU A 119 -4.33 -7.41 -15.08
N ASN A 120 -3.80 -6.47 -15.87
CA ASN A 120 -3.24 -6.76 -17.20
C ASN A 120 -1.72 -6.65 -17.29
N ILE A 121 -1.02 -6.47 -16.17
CA ILE A 121 0.44 -6.44 -16.18
C ILE A 121 1.01 -7.75 -16.74
N ASN A 122 1.92 -7.63 -17.71
CA ASN A 122 2.49 -8.78 -18.40
C ASN A 122 3.96 -8.99 -18.03
N ALA A 123 4.23 -10.07 -17.30
CA ALA A 123 5.58 -10.49 -16.90
C ALA A 123 6.23 -11.49 -17.88
N ALA A 124 5.63 -11.78 -19.04
CA ALA A 124 6.15 -12.74 -20.01
C ALA A 124 7.60 -12.43 -20.41
N GLY A 125 8.45 -13.46 -20.38
CA GLY A 125 9.88 -13.33 -20.68
C GLY A 125 10.73 -12.70 -19.58
N CYS A 126 10.15 -12.28 -18.45
CA CYS A 126 10.89 -11.82 -17.28
C CYS A 126 11.07 -12.97 -16.30
N ARG A 127 12.31 -13.24 -15.85
CA ARG A 127 12.57 -14.21 -14.76
C ARG A 127 12.02 -13.71 -13.43
N VAL A 128 12.20 -12.42 -13.17
CA VAL A 128 11.71 -11.69 -12.00
C VAL A 128 11.31 -10.30 -12.49
N LEU A 129 10.13 -9.83 -12.10
CA LEU A 129 9.66 -8.48 -12.41
C LEU A 129 9.62 -7.66 -11.12
N TYR A 130 10.42 -6.60 -11.07
CA TYR A 130 10.42 -5.63 -9.97
C TYR A 130 9.55 -4.45 -10.37
N ILE A 131 8.70 -4.00 -9.45
CA ILE A 131 7.82 -2.85 -9.63
C ILE A 131 8.16 -1.81 -8.57
N LEU A 132 8.34 -0.58 -9.02
CA LEU A 132 8.41 0.61 -8.18
C LEU A 132 7.16 1.45 -8.47
N VAL A 133 6.41 1.75 -7.41
CA VAL A 133 5.21 2.58 -7.43
C VAL A 133 5.37 3.70 -6.42
N GLY A 134 4.78 4.86 -6.70
CA GLY A 134 4.85 6.00 -5.81
C GLY A 134 3.59 6.84 -5.85
N THR A 135 3.49 7.70 -4.85
CA THR A 135 2.38 8.63 -4.68
C THR A 135 2.90 10.03 -4.90
N GLU A 136 2.21 10.78 -5.76
CA GLU A 136 2.47 12.20 -5.94
C GLU A 136 1.61 12.97 -4.94
N ILE A 137 2.26 13.77 -4.08
CA ILE A 137 1.58 14.63 -3.12
C ILE A 137 1.27 15.96 -3.82
N PRO A 138 -0.01 16.34 -3.99
CA PRO A 138 -0.36 17.58 -4.66
C PRO A 138 0.20 18.78 -3.91
N VAL A 139 0.92 19.67 -4.61
CA VAL A 139 1.34 20.95 -4.03
C VAL A 139 0.17 21.92 -4.07
N LYS A 140 -0.15 22.50 -2.91
CA LYS A 140 -1.26 23.46 -2.77
C LYS A 140 -1.13 24.60 -3.79
N GLY A 141 -2.17 24.79 -4.61
CA GLY A 141 -2.22 25.85 -5.63
C GLY A 141 -1.63 25.47 -7.00
N GLN A 142 -1.18 24.23 -7.19
CA GLN A 142 -0.82 23.70 -8.50
C GLN A 142 -1.89 22.72 -9.00
N PRO A 143 -2.15 22.66 -10.33
CA PRO A 143 -3.01 21.64 -10.88
C PRO A 143 -2.41 20.26 -10.59
N THR A 144 -3.22 19.38 -10.01
CA THR A 144 -2.86 17.99 -9.77
C THR A 144 -2.45 17.35 -11.10
N LYS A 145 -1.22 16.88 -11.20
CA LYS A 145 -0.81 16.02 -12.31
C LYS A 145 -1.10 14.58 -11.90
N CYS A 146 -1.84 13.86 -12.72
CA CYS A 146 -1.99 12.42 -12.57
C CYS A 146 -0.76 11.76 -13.18
N THR A 147 0.25 11.42 -12.36
CA THR A 147 1.46 10.75 -12.84
C THR A 147 1.46 9.29 -12.40
N ALA A 148 1.25 8.36 -13.34
CA ALA A 148 1.50 6.94 -13.12
C ALA A 148 2.97 6.64 -13.43
N ASN A 149 3.84 6.67 -12.42
CA ASN A 149 5.24 6.28 -12.58
C ASN A 149 5.40 4.80 -12.22
N VAL A 150 5.28 3.92 -13.20
CA VAL A 150 5.72 2.52 -13.08
C VAL A 150 7.07 2.41 -13.77
N LEU A 151 8.15 2.29 -12.99
CA LEU A 151 9.47 2.00 -13.54
C LEU A 151 9.67 0.49 -13.66
N LEU A 152 9.53 -0.06 -14.86
CA LEU A 152 9.84 -1.47 -15.15
C LEU A 152 11.30 -1.57 -15.62
N GLN A 153 12.20 -2.10 -14.79
CA GLN A 153 13.57 -2.38 -15.23
C GLN A 153 13.66 -3.82 -15.76
N LYS A 154 13.74 -3.99 -17.08
CA LYS A 154 14.10 -5.26 -17.71
C LYS A 154 15.63 -5.39 -17.76
N GLN A 155 16.22 -6.27 -16.97
CA GLN A 155 17.59 -6.72 -17.20
C GLN A 155 17.55 -7.94 -18.12
N GLY A 156 18.05 -7.79 -19.35
CA GLY A 156 18.19 -8.90 -20.29
C GLY A 156 19.30 -9.85 -19.85
N THR A 157 19.01 -11.15 -19.80
CA THR A 157 20.06 -12.17 -19.72
C THR A 157 20.58 -12.46 -21.12
N THR A 158 21.61 -11.75 -21.53
CA THR A 158 22.59 -12.23 -22.50
C THR A 158 23.99 -11.88 -22.01
N LEU A 159 24.60 -12.82 -21.29
CA LEU A 159 26.04 -13.03 -21.36
C LEU A 159 26.23 -14.43 -21.92
N SER A 160 26.74 -14.43 -23.16
CA SER A 160 27.20 -15.59 -23.93
C SER A 160 28.18 -16.46 -23.14
#